data_AF-A0A524N9V5-F1
#
_entry.id   AF-A0A524N9V5-F1
#
_cell.length_a   1.000
_cell.length_b   1.000
_cell.length_c   1.000
_cell.angle_alpha   90.00
_cell.angle_beta   90.00
_cell.angle_gamma   90.00
#
_symmetry.space_group_name_H-M   'P 1'
#
loop_
_entity.id
_entity.type
_entity.pdbx_description
1 polymer ?
#
loop_
_entity_poly.entity_id
_entity_poly.type
_entity_poly.pdbx_seq_one_letter_code
_entity_poly.pdbx_strand_id
1 'polypeptide(L)'
;MTVDGQRVTLRPHAGTDTVADLAVACDREPDAGLWIDGMPVAATRSIFDCGLRVGSAVAGAPITTDSSPGELVEVAVIAGPSCDGWRRLGPGRRCIGRSSTAGLRLDDPAVELHHAVIDVGTDGSVTFTQLTGRIASRLDGVPCETAQVVAAGESLQVGASRLTFRHRSIEPDRNAMPGGGSIVDADNDPWRRVVQRGPSQAPVAAPMAIPVPEPPRDHRAPPLTGLVGAGVAVAGAGLMAAVLGQVMFAFFAAIGAVASLATWGVGAIGARRGRRRAASLHRDQLDRFIVALHAAHARAELCHRATHRPIVDIVVTMDIAEWERRVWERRADQLNVTLGQGTVRWTEPIGDEERAGLDPDLLVEVDRCEQLTDVAVPIDLPAGRVLGVHGDLDPATALVR
;
A
#
# COMPACT_ATOMS: atom_id res chain seq x y z
N MET A 1 34.12 1.51 16.77
CA MET A 1 33.17 1.57 17.90
C MET A 1 33.02 3.03 18.31
N THR A 2 32.03 3.34 19.12
CA THR A 2 31.85 4.70 19.65
C THR A 2 31.96 4.64 21.18
N VAL A 3 32.94 5.35 21.75
CA VAL A 3 33.14 5.48 23.20
C VAL A 3 32.65 6.86 23.59
N ASP A 4 31.61 6.95 24.43
CA ASP A 4 31.03 8.22 24.88
C ASP A 4 30.71 9.22 23.74
N GLY A 5 30.26 8.70 22.60
CA GLY A 5 29.92 9.51 21.41
C GLY A 5 31.10 9.81 20.46
N GLN A 6 32.33 9.43 20.80
CA GLN A 6 33.50 9.56 19.92
C GLN A 6 33.85 8.25 19.20
N ARG A 7 34.10 8.33 17.89
CA ARG A 7 34.46 7.16 17.09
C ARG A 7 35.92 6.78 17.36
N VAL A 8 36.15 5.60 17.91
CA VAL A 8 37.47 5.05 18.22
C VAL A 8 37.70 3.76 17.43
N THR A 9 38.93 3.58 16.96
CA THR A 9 39.40 2.34 16.30
C THR A 9 40.44 1.69 17.20
N LEU A 10 40.11 0.56 17.79
CA LEU A 10 41.04 -0.24 18.58
C LEU A 10 41.40 -1.51 17.80
N ARG A 11 42.66 -1.93 17.92
CA ARG A 11 43.15 -3.19 17.36
C ARG A 11 43.48 -4.12 18.52
N PRO A 12 42.87 -5.32 18.58
CA PRO A 12 43.29 -6.33 19.54
C PRO A 12 44.77 -6.64 19.33
N HIS A 13 45.52 -6.74 20.42
CA HIS A 13 46.92 -7.10 20.43
C HIS A 13 47.10 -8.63 20.45
N ALA A 14 46.19 -9.38 21.10
CA ALA A 14 46.22 -10.84 21.15
C ALA A 14 44.82 -11.48 21.18
N GLY A 15 44.75 -12.78 20.84
CA GLY A 15 43.52 -13.59 20.91
C GLY A 15 42.97 -13.79 22.33
N THR A 16 43.74 -13.40 23.35
CA THR A 16 43.41 -13.50 24.77
C THR A 16 42.96 -12.18 25.37
N ASP A 17 42.84 -11.12 24.57
CA ASP A 17 42.45 -9.80 25.06
C ASP A 17 41.04 -9.85 25.67
N THR A 18 40.89 -9.17 26.80
CA THR A 18 39.68 -9.13 27.62
C THR A 18 39.01 -7.76 27.59
N VAL A 19 37.79 -7.69 28.12
CA VAL A 19 37.05 -6.43 28.28
C VAL A 19 37.79 -5.46 29.22
N ALA A 20 38.63 -5.96 30.14
CA ALA A 20 39.54 -5.14 30.92
C ALA A 20 40.58 -4.43 30.04
N ASP A 21 41.18 -5.15 29.09
CA ASP A 21 42.15 -4.57 28.14
C ASP A 21 41.49 -3.53 27.23
N LEU A 22 40.21 -3.77 26.88
CA LEU A 22 39.39 -2.80 26.17
C LEU A 22 39.08 -1.55 27.00
N ALA A 23 38.79 -1.71 28.30
CA ALA A 23 38.56 -0.60 29.21
C ALA A 23 39.81 0.28 29.34
N VAL A 24 40.99 -0.34 29.50
CA VAL A 24 42.29 0.34 29.51
C VAL A 24 42.52 1.11 28.21
N ALA A 25 42.22 0.49 27.07
CA ALA A 25 42.36 1.13 25.75
C ALA A 25 41.36 2.28 25.51
N CYS A 26 40.33 2.41 26.35
CA CYS A 26 39.36 3.50 26.35
C CYS A 26 39.60 4.50 27.51
N ASP A 27 40.79 4.50 28.12
CA ASP A 27 41.16 5.34 29.27
C ASP A 27 40.23 5.15 30.49
N ARG A 28 39.82 3.91 30.77
CA ARG A 28 38.96 3.54 31.91
C ARG A 28 39.64 2.53 32.83
N GLU A 29 39.10 2.40 34.04
CA GLU A 29 39.62 1.45 35.04
C GLU A 29 39.46 -0.01 34.56
N PRO A 30 40.51 -0.84 34.64
CA PRO A 30 40.52 -2.22 34.11
C PRO A 30 39.53 -3.16 34.81
N ASP A 31 39.24 -2.90 36.09
CA ASP A 31 38.35 -3.75 36.90
C ASP A 31 36.87 -3.37 36.71
N ALA A 32 36.59 -2.26 36.04
CA ALA A 32 35.23 -1.83 35.73
C ALA A 32 34.72 -2.59 34.50
N GLY A 33 33.67 -3.41 34.69
CA GLY A 33 32.93 -3.95 33.56
C GLY A 33 32.42 -2.84 32.63
N LEU A 34 32.36 -3.11 31.33
CA LEU A 34 31.89 -2.15 30.33
C LEU A 34 30.46 -2.45 29.93
N TRP A 35 29.75 -1.42 29.48
CA TRP A 35 28.47 -1.54 28.81
C TRP A 35 28.71 -1.56 27.31
N ILE A 36 28.41 -2.69 26.67
CA ILE A 36 28.51 -2.86 25.22
C ILE A 36 27.09 -2.96 24.67
N ASP A 37 26.71 -2.02 23.81
CA ASP A 37 25.36 -1.93 23.22
C ASP A 37 24.23 -1.96 24.28
N GLY A 38 24.49 -1.33 25.43
CA GLY A 38 23.52 -1.24 26.54
C GLY A 38 23.46 -2.48 27.44
N MET A 39 24.35 -3.47 27.24
CA MET A 39 24.44 -4.65 28.11
C MET A 39 25.71 -4.61 28.98
N PRO A 40 25.63 -4.91 30.29
CA PRO A 40 26.80 -4.98 31.14
C PRO A 40 27.63 -6.23 30.81
N VAL A 41 28.92 -6.03 30.64
CA VAL A 41 29.89 -7.06 30.28
C VAL A 41 31.02 -7.06 31.32
N ALA A 42 31.27 -8.24 31.91
CA ALA A 42 32.33 -8.40 32.90
C ALA A 42 33.72 -8.16 32.29
N ALA A 43 34.60 -7.51 33.05
CA ALA A 43 35.97 -7.19 32.66
C ALA A 43 36.81 -8.42 32.26
N THR A 44 36.52 -9.59 32.85
CA THR A 44 37.22 -10.86 32.58
C THR A 44 36.76 -11.56 31.31
N ARG A 45 35.71 -11.09 30.65
CA ARG A 45 35.19 -11.72 29.42
C ARG A 45 36.11 -11.40 28.25
N SER A 46 36.38 -12.40 27.42
CA SER A 46 37.13 -12.23 26.17
C SER A 46 36.45 -11.20 25.26
N ILE A 47 37.23 -10.35 24.58
CA ILE A 47 36.72 -9.41 23.58
C ILE A 47 36.00 -10.16 22.44
N PHE A 48 36.41 -11.39 22.15
CA PHE A 48 35.78 -12.23 21.11
C PHE A 48 34.39 -12.74 21.53
N ASP A 49 34.20 -12.98 22.83
CA ASP A 49 32.97 -13.58 23.36
C ASP A 49 32.01 -12.55 23.95
N CYS A 50 32.42 -11.27 24.05
CA CYS A 50 31.61 -10.20 24.63
C CYS A 50 30.64 -9.54 23.65
N GLY A 51 30.66 -9.94 22.38
CA GLY A 51 29.75 -9.44 21.36
C GLY A 51 30.10 -8.04 20.82
N LEU A 52 31.31 -7.53 21.11
CA LEU A 52 31.81 -6.26 20.58
C LEU A 52 31.93 -6.30 19.05
N ARG A 53 31.38 -5.31 18.35
CA ARG A 53 31.35 -5.23 16.89
C ARG A 53 31.84 -3.87 16.39
N VAL A 54 32.16 -3.79 15.10
CA VAL A 54 32.35 -2.50 14.44
C VAL A 54 31.03 -1.73 14.48
N GLY A 55 31.03 -0.59 15.16
CA GLY A 55 29.83 0.24 15.36
C GLY A 55 29.20 0.11 16.74
N SER A 56 29.60 -0.89 17.54
CA SER A 56 29.11 -1.02 18.92
C SER A 56 29.40 0.24 19.74
N ALA A 57 28.46 0.58 20.61
CA ALA A 57 28.60 1.62 21.61
C ALA A 57 29.21 1.01 22.88
N VAL A 58 30.29 1.60 23.37
CA VAL A 58 30.98 1.17 24.59
C VAL A 58 30.91 2.30 25.61
N ALA A 59 30.44 2.02 26.80
CA ALA A 59 30.34 3.00 27.89
C ALA A 59 30.78 2.40 29.23
N GLY A 60 31.32 3.22 30.13
CA GLY A 60 31.68 2.75 31.49
C GLY A 60 30.51 2.74 32.47
N ALA A 61 29.35 3.24 32.06
CA ALA A 61 28.11 3.26 32.82
C ALA A 61 26.95 3.01 31.85
N PRO A 62 25.77 2.57 32.32
CA PRO A 62 24.61 2.49 31.45
C PRO A 62 24.43 3.85 30.77
N ILE A 63 24.34 3.86 29.44
CA ILE A 63 23.92 5.05 28.70
C ILE A 63 22.44 5.23 29.02
N THR A 64 22.13 5.89 30.13
CA THR A 64 20.81 6.43 30.37
C THR A 64 20.64 7.57 29.38
N THR A 65 20.03 7.29 28.22
CA THR A 65 19.45 8.38 27.43
C THR A 65 18.40 9.00 28.33
N ASP A 66 18.72 10.18 28.87
CA ASP A 66 17.87 10.93 29.77
C ASP A 66 16.50 11.08 29.09
N SER A 67 15.57 10.23 29.51
CA SER A 67 14.26 10.12 28.89
C SER A 67 13.40 11.09 29.65
N SER A 68 13.41 12.34 29.20
CA SER A 68 12.44 13.32 29.70
C SER A 68 11.05 12.76 29.39
N PRO A 69 10.16 12.60 30.39
CA PRO A 69 8.86 11.94 30.24
C PRO A 69 7.86 12.63 29.28
N GLY A 70 8.31 13.62 28.49
CA GLY A 70 7.53 14.27 27.44
C GLY A 70 7.86 13.85 26.00
N GLU A 71 8.99 13.19 25.72
CA GLU A 71 9.38 12.81 24.34
C GLU A 71 8.69 11.52 23.88
N LEU A 72 7.37 11.60 23.69
CA LEU A 72 6.54 10.45 23.32
C LEU A 72 6.50 10.20 21.81
N VAL A 73 6.80 11.21 20.98
CA VAL A 73 6.65 11.14 19.52
C VAL A 73 8.02 11.17 18.84
N GLU A 74 8.17 10.34 17.81
CA GLU A 74 9.32 10.38 16.89
C GLU A 74 8.83 10.64 15.48
N VAL A 75 9.66 11.32 14.68
CA VAL A 75 9.41 11.61 13.26
C VAL A 75 10.59 11.13 12.43
N ALA A 76 10.32 10.54 11.27
CA ALA A 76 11.33 10.23 10.27
C ALA A 76 10.95 10.83 8.92
N VAL A 77 11.94 11.22 8.12
CA VAL A 77 11.73 11.58 6.71
C VAL A 77 12.04 10.33 5.89
N ILE A 78 10.99 9.73 5.39
CA ILE A 78 11.00 8.36 4.90
C ILE A 78 11.05 8.25 3.38
N ALA A 79 10.82 9.37 2.69
CA ALA A 79 11.02 9.51 1.25
C ALA A 79 11.36 10.97 0.91
N GLY A 80 12.02 11.16 -0.23
CA GLY A 80 12.37 12.48 -0.78
C GLY A 80 13.82 12.89 -0.52
N PRO A 81 14.22 14.11 -0.97
CA PRO A 81 15.62 14.56 -0.93
C PRO A 81 16.22 14.63 0.48
N SER A 82 15.37 14.80 1.49
CA SER A 82 15.75 14.91 2.90
C SER A 82 15.58 13.63 3.71
N CYS A 83 15.58 12.46 3.06
CA CYS A 83 15.49 11.17 3.75
C CYS A 83 16.46 11.11 4.95
N ASP A 84 15.90 10.87 6.12
CA ASP A 84 16.63 10.88 7.39
C ASP A 84 15.94 9.95 8.39
N GLY A 85 16.73 9.39 9.31
CA GLY A 85 16.26 8.46 10.31
C GLY A 85 15.31 9.10 11.34
N TRP A 86 14.87 8.28 12.29
CA TRP A 86 13.99 8.73 13.37
C TRP A 86 14.67 9.79 14.25
N ARG A 87 13.94 10.88 14.48
CA ARG A 87 14.30 11.98 15.38
C ARG A 87 13.18 12.20 16.38
N ARG A 88 13.56 12.46 17.62
CA ARG A 88 12.59 12.69 18.70
C ARG A 88 11.93 14.06 18.56
N LEU A 89 10.63 14.09 18.86
CA LEU A 89 9.83 15.31 18.90
C LEU A 89 9.14 15.41 20.26
N GLY A 90 9.69 16.25 21.13
CA GLY A 90 9.02 16.62 22.38
C GLY A 90 7.81 17.53 22.13
N PRO A 91 6.91 17.69 23.11
CA PRO A 91 5.66 18.42 22.97
C PRO A 91 5.91 19.89 22.61
N GLY A 92 4.93 20.48 21.93
CA GLY A 92 4.93 21.86 21.50
C GLY A 92 5.05 22.05 19.99
N ARG A 93 5.04 23.33 19.61
CA ARG A 93 4.88 23.79 18.24
C ARG A 93 6.22 23.97 17.54
N ARG A 94 6.39 23.36 16.36
CA ARG A 94 7.63 23.40 15.56
C ARG A 94 7.34 23.70 14.09
N CYS A 95 8.10 24.63 13.51
CA CYS A 95 8.01 24.93 12.08
C CYS A 95 8.70 23.86 11.25
N ILE A 96 8.04 23.42 10.17
CA ILE A 96 8.61 22.62 9.10
C ILE A 96 8.95 23.55 7.93
N GLY A 97 10.12 23.34 7.32
CA GLY A 97 10.45 23.98 6.06
C GLY A 97 11.91 23.79 5.67
N ARG A 98 12.30 24.42 4.57
CA ARG A 98 13.69 24.36 4.07
C ARG A 98 14.67 25.28 4.81
N SER A 99 14.15 26.25 5.58
CA SER A 99 14.99 27.17 6.35
C SER A 99 15.89 26.44 7.35
N SER A 100 17.11 26.94 7.54
CA SER A 100 18.02 26.48 8.59
C SER A 100 17.48 26.73 10.00
N THR A 101 16.50 27.62 10.16
CA THR A 101 15.84 27.92 11.43
C THR A 101 14.56 27.12 11.67
N ALA A 102 14.15 26.26 10.74
CA ALA A 102 13.01 25.38 10.92
C ALA A 102 13.31 24.34 12.01
N GLY A 103 12.33 24.08 12.88
CA GLY A 103 12.45 23.05 13.92
C GLY A 103 12.48 21.64 13.34
N LEU A 104 11.89 21.45 12.16
CA LEU A 104 12.04 20.26 11.32
C LEU A 104 12.46 20.70 9.92
N ARG A 105 13.77 20.64 9.66
CA ARG A 105 14.33 21.06 8.37
C ARG A 105 14.14 19.97 7.32
N LEU A 106 13.52 20.36 6.20
CA LEU A 106 13.42 19.55 4.98
C LEU A 106 14.19 20.28 3.87
N ASP A 107 15.39 19.82 3.58
CA ASP A 107 16.16 20.23 2.40
C ASP A 107 15.57 19.64 1.10
N ASP A 108 14.33 20.01 0.83
CA ASP A 108 13.58 19.64 -0.35
C ASP A 108 13.26 20.91 -1.16
N PRO A 109 13.73 21.02 -2.41
CA PRO A 109 13.47 22.19 -3.26
C PRO A 109 11.99 22.52 -3.45
N ALA A 110 11.09 21.53 -3.34
CA ALA A 110 9.64 21.72 -3.43
C ALA A 110 9.01 22.24 -2.13
N VAL A 111 9.80 22.35 -1.05
CA VAL A 111 9.37 22.84 0.26
C VAL A 111 9.80 24.29 0.45
N GLU A 112 8.84 25.10 0.90
CA GLU A 112 9.05 26.51 1.24
C GLU A 112 9.94 26.67 2.48
N LEU A 113 10.55 27.83 2.66
CA LEU A 113 11.44 28.08 3.81
C LEU A 113 10.74 27.84 5.17
N HIS A 114 9.48 28.26 5.27
CA HIS A 114 8.59 28.06 6.42
C HIS A 114 7.24 27.53 5.93
N HIS A 115 7.22 26.26 5.54
CA HIS A 115 6.11 25.65 4.82
C HIS A 115 4.90 25.40 5.72
N ALA A 116 5.14 24.83 6.90
CA ALA A 116 4.08 24.35 7.77
C ALA A 116 4.51 24.37 9.23
N VAL A 117 3.60 23.97 10.10
CA VAL A 117 3.84 23.77 11.52
C VAL A 117 3.28 22.43 11.96
N ILE A 118 4.04 21.73 12.79
CA ILE A 118 3.59 20.60 13.60
C ILE A 118 3.40 21.08 15.03
N ASP A 119 2.28 20.71 15.63
CA ASP A 119 2.06 20.82 17.06
C ASP A 119 1.94 19.43 17.67
N VAL A 120 2.76 19.14 18.69
CA VAL A 120 2.70 17.88 19.43
C VAL A 120 2.11 18.14 20.81
N GLY A 121 0.94 17.57 21.06
CA GLY A 121 0.27 17.61 22.36
C GLY A 121 1.08 16.88 23.44
N THR A 122 0.81 17.21 24.70
CA THR A 122 1.41 16.51 25.85
C THR A 122 0.96 15.05 25.96
N ASP A 123 -0.15 14.71 25.32
CA ASP A 123 -0.66 13.35 25.13
C ASP A 123 0.00 12.61 23.95
N GLY A 124 0.90 13.29 23.22
CA GLY A 124 1.56 12.79 22.02
C GLY A 124 0.72 12.91 20.75
N SER A 125 -0.45 13.54 20.78
CA SER A 125 -1.21 13.83 19.57
C SER A 125 -0.42 14.75 18.63
N VAL A 126 -0.43 14.49 17.33
CA VAL A 126 0.31 15.29 16.34
C VAL A 126 -0.71 16.01 15.46
N THR A 127 -0.59 17.33 15.36
CA THR A 127 -1.40 18.14 14.45
C THR A 127 -0.50 18.84 13.44
N PHE A 128 -0.82 18.71 12.16
CA PHE A 128 -0.16 19.39 11.06
C PHE A 128 -1.00 20.57 10.58
N THR A 129 -0.35 21.69 10.26
CA THR A 129 -0.98 22.88 9.70
C THR A 129 -0.09 23.47 8.62
N GLN A 130 -0.54 23.45 7.37
CA GLN A 130 0.17 24.10 6.28
C GLN A 130 -0.01 25.62 6.37
N LEU A 131 1.11 26.35 6.36
CA LEU A 131 1.11 27.81 6.44
C LEU A 131 1.28 28.47 5.07
N THR A 132 2.09 27.85 4.21
CA THR A 132 2.46 28.38 2.89
C THR A 132 2.55 27.26 1.86
N GLY A 133 2.86 27.61 0.60
CA GLY A 133 2.94 26.67 -0.52
C GLY A 133 1.66 26.62 -1.34
N ARG A 134 1.81 26.51 -2.67
CA ARG A 134 0.68 26.46 -3.62
C ARG A 134 0.06 25.08 -3.75
N ILE A 135 0.85 24.05 -3.48
CA ILE A 135 0.42 22.65 -3.54
C ILE A 135 0.09 22.23 -2.11
N ALA A 136 -1.12 21.70 -1.92
CA ALA A 136 -1.52 21.15 -0.64
C ALA A 136 -0.63 19.95 -0.29
N SER A 137 -0.13 19.94 0.94
CA SER A 137 0.43 18.77 1.60
C SER A 137 -0.64 17.69 1.64
N ARG A 138 -0.24 16.42 1.73
CA ARG A 138 -1.18 15.30 1.68
C ARG A 138 -0.96 14.38 2.86
N LEU A 139 -2.04 13.86 3.44
CA LEU A 139 -2.01 12.80 4.43
C LEU A 139 -2.57 11.53 3.77
N ASP A 140 -1.73 10.50 3.62
CA ASP A 140 -2.06 9.26 2.89
C ASP A 140 -2.70 9.52 1.52
N GLY A 141 -2.09 10.45 0.77
CA GLY A 141 -2.53 10.85 -0.56
C GLY A 141 -3.69 11.86 -0.60
N VAL A 142 -4.40 12.07 0.51
CA VAL A 142 -5.52 13.02 0.61
C VAL A 142 -4.99 14.42 0.92
N PRO A 143 -5.33 15.47 0.15
CA PRO A 143 -4.92 16.83 0.45
C PRO A 143 -5.33 17.27 1.86
N CYS A 144 -4.37 17.81 2.61
CA CYS A 144 -4.58 18.32 3.95
C CYS A 144 -5.43 19.60 3.92
N GLU A 145 -6.35 19.70 4.87
CA GLU A 145 -7.05 20.94 5.18
C GLU A 145 -6.21 21.87 6.08
N THR A 146 -6.81 22.96 6.56
CA THR A 146 -6.13 24.01 7.34
C THR A 146 -5.41 23.48 8.58
N ALA A 147 -5.97 22.50 9.29
CA ALA A 147 -5.31 21.79 10.38
C ALA A 147 -5.78 20.33 10.39
N GLN A 148 -4.86 19.39 10.41
CA GLN A 148 -5.16 17.96 10.32
C GLN A 148 -4.39 17.18 11.38
N VAL A 149 -5.10 16.30 12.09
CA VAL A 149 -4.47 15.36 13.01
C VAL A 149 -3.75 14.29 12.20
N VAL A 150 -2.51 14.00 12.56
CA VAL A 150 -1.69 12.95 11.97
C VAL A 150 -1.57 11.82 12.98
N ALA A 151 -2.21 10.70 12.70
CA ALA A 151 -2.13 9.51 13.53
C ALA A 151 -0.78 8.80 13.34
N ALA A 152 -0.40 7.99 14.33
CA ALA A 152 0.80 7.18 14.24
C ALA A 152 0.71 6.20 13.06
N GLY A 153 1.78 6.13 12.26
CA GLY A 153 1.85 5.29 11.05
C GLY A 153 1.29 5.94 9.78
N GLU A 154 0.57 7.06 9.87
CA GLU A 154 0.17 7.80 8.67
C GLU A 154 1.36 8.48 8.02
N SER A 155 1.26 8.71 6.71
CA SER A 155 2.28 9.31 5.87
C SER A 155 1.87 10.72 5.45
N LEU A 156 2.53 11.72 6.04
CA LEU A 156 2.39 13.13 5.70
C LEU A 156 3.38 13.51 4.58
N GLN A 157 2.88 13.89 3.41
CA GLN A 157 3.66 14.42 2.30
C GLN A 157 3.71 15.95 2.32
N VAL A 158 4.92 16.50 2.28
CA VAL A 158 5.22 17.93 2.19
C VAL A 158 6.25 18.14 1.08
N GLY A 159 5.83 18.74 -0.05
CA GLY A 159 6.66 18.77 -1.25
C GLY A 159 6.89 17.38 -1.85
N ALA A 160 8.15 17.01 -2.10
CA ALA A 160 8.59 15.67 -2.46
C ALA A 160 9.00 14.83 -1.23
N SER A 161 9.12 15.45 -0.06
CA SER A 161 9.41 14.79 1.21
C SER A 161 8.17 14.16 1.83
N ARG A 162 8.39 13.01 2.47
CA ARG A 162 7.35 12.28 3.20
C ARG A 162 7.82 12.01 4.62
N LEU A 163 6.92 12.23 5.56
CA LEU A 163 7.15 12.12 6.98
C LEU A 163 6.19 11.10 7.57
N THR A 164 6.65 10.36 8.56
CA THR A 164 5.77 9.53 9.39
C THR A 164 6.09 9.76 10.85
N PHE A 165 5.08 9.53 11.69
CA PHE A 165 5.14 9.74 13.13
C PHE A 165 4.83 8.44 13.83
N ARG A 166 5.47 8.24 14.99
CA ARG A 166 5.14 7.12 15.87
C ARG A 166 5.23 7.53 17.33
N HIS A 167 4.52 6.78 18.16
CA HIS A 167 4.76 6.79 19.59
C HIS A 167 5.89 5.82 19.94
N ARG A 168 6.84 6.26 20.75
CA ARG A 168 7.88 5.37 21.26
C ARG A 168 7.33 4.58 22.45
N SER A 169 7.09 3.28 22.26
CA SER A 169 6.89 2.36 23.38
C SER A 169 8.24 2.11 24.06
N ILE A 170 8.32 2.41 25.35
CA ILE A 170 9.57 2.32 26.15
C ILE A 170 9.94 0.87 26.51
N GLU A 171 9.04 -0.09 26.34
CA GLU A 171 9.33 -1.50 26.65
C GLU A 171 9.86 -2.25 25.41
N PRO A 172 11.17 -2.57 25.36
CA PRO A 172 11.64 -3.59 24.44
C PRO A 172 10.97 -4.90 24.84
N ASP A 173 10.23 -5.51 23.91
CA ASP A 173 9.68 -6.85 24.12
C ASP A 173 10.83 -7.85 24.26
N ARG A 174 11.17 -8.16 25.51
CA ARG A 174 12.22 -9.12 25.88
C ARG A 174 11.86 -10.56 25.53
N ASN A 175 10.63 -10.82 25.05
CA ASN A 175 10.14 -12.14 24.68
C ASN A 175 10.02 -12.33 23.15
N ALA A 176 10.70 -11.51 22.35
CA ALA A 176 10.85 -11.79 20.92
C ALA A 176 11.51 -13.18 20.72
N MET A 177 10.70 -14.19 20.42
CA MET A 177 11.21 -15.51 20.09
C MET A 177 12.12 -15.45 18.84
N PRO A 178 13.25 -16.17 18.84
CA PRO A 178 14.14 -16.24 17.69
C PRO A 178 13.47 -17.09 16.59
N GLY A 179 12.87 -16.41 15.62
CA GLY A 179 12.27 -17.04 14.43
C GLY A 179 12.62 -16.32 13.14
N GLY A 180 13.60 -15.42 13.21
CA GLY A 180 13.86 -14.44 12.17
C GLY A 180 15.10 -14.65 11.34
N GLY A 181 15.15 -13.97 10.19
CA GLY A 181 16.33 -13.90 9.36
C GLY A 181 17.47 -13.22 10.11
N SER A 182 18.54 -13.96 10.38
CA SER A 182 19.70 -13.51 11.12
C SER A 182 20.97 -13.74 10.31
N ILE A 183 22.01 -12.97 10.63
CA ILE A 183 23.35 -13.23 10.13
C ILE A 183 24.06 -14.01 11.24
N VAL A 184 24.30 -15.29 11.00
CA VAL A 184 24.98 -16.19 11.94
C VAL A 184 26.36 -16.54 11.41
N ASP A 185 27.27 -16.90 12.31
CA ASP A 185 28.57 -17.42 11.90
C ASP A 185 28.38 -18.79 11.24
N ALA A 186 29.17 -19.07 10.22
CA ALA A 186 29.12 -20.33 9.51
C ALA A 186 29.62 -21.44 10.43
N ASP A 187 28.97 -22.61 10.39
CA ASP A 187 29.44 -23.78 11.13
C ASP A 187 30.92 -24.04 10.80
N ASN A 188 31.77 -24.03 11.83
CA ASN A 188 33.22 -24.24 11.77
C ASN A 188 34.08 -23.13 11.15
N ASP A 189 33.55 -21.93 10.89
CA ASP A 189 34.34 -20.77 10.47
C ASP A 189 33.80 -19.46 11.07
N PRO A 190 34.36 -18.99 12.21
CA PRO A 190 33.91 -17.76 12.87
C PRO A 190 34.22 -16.49 12.05
N TRP A 191 35.01 -16.59 10.98
CA TRP A 191 35.33 -15.47 10.10
C TRP A 191 34.35 -15.37 8.92
N ARG A 192 33.51 -16.38 8.72
CA ARG A 192 32.53 -16.44 7.64
C ARG A 192 31.12 -16.35 8.20
N ARG A 193 30.33 -15.41 7.70
CA ARG A 193 28.93 -15.25 8.07
C ARG A 193 28.01 -15.81 6.99
N VAL A 194 26.93 -16.44 7.41
CA VAL A 194 25.84 -16.90 6.56
C VAL A 194 24.55 -16.21 6.96
N VAL A 195 23.76 -15.84 5.96
CA VAL A 195 22.41 -15.31 6.18
C VAL A 195 21.49 -16.51 6.41
N GLN A 196 21.12 -16.76 7.66
CA GLN A 196 20.04 -17.66 8.00
C GLN A 196 18.73 -16.91 7.73
N ARG A 197 17.94 -17.37 6.77
CA ARG A 197 16.70 -16.68 6.38
C ARG A 197 15.53 -17.21 7.19
N GLY A 198 14.69 -16.32 7.71
CA GLY A 198 13.40 -16.66 8.29
C GLY A 198 12.43 -17.26 7.25
N PRO A 199 11.27 -17.78 7.70
CA PRO A 199 10.22 -18.22 6.80
C PRO A 199 9.75 -17.07 5.91
N SER A 200 9.58 -17.33 4.62
CA SER A 200 8.98 -16.35 3.69
C SER A 200 7.49 -16.27 3.95
N GLN A 201 6.91 -15.07 3.97
CA GLN A 201 5.47 -14.95 3.89
C GLN A 201 4.98 -15.53 2.56
N ALA A 202 3.85 -16.24 2.61
CA ALA A 202 3.17 -16.68 1.41
C ALA A 202 2.70 -15.43 0.63
N PRO A 203 2.81 -15.42 -0.71
CA PRO A 203 2.29 -14.32 -1.51
C PRO A 203 0.80 -14.14 -1.22
N VAL A 204 0.36 -12.89 -1.12
CA VAL A 204 -1.08 -12.60 -1.12
C VAL A 204 -1.62 -13.05 -2.48
N ALA A 205 -2.59 -13.97 -2.48
CA ALA A 205 -3.13 -14.53 -3.71
C ALA A 205 -3.70 -13.43 -4.62
N ALA A 206 -3.38 -13.53 -5.91
CA ALA A 206 -3.93 -12.64 -6.93
C ALA A 206 -5.47 -12.71 -6.95
N PRO A 207 -6.15 -11.60 -7.28
CA PRO A 207 -7.60 -11.60 -7.39
C PRO A 207 -8.10 -12.60 -8.44
N MET A 208 -9.24 -13.24 -8.16
CA MET A 208 -9.91 -14.17 -9.06
C MET A 208 -10.63 -13.42 -10.19
N ALA A 209 -10.88 -14.11 -11.30
CA ALA A 209 -11.62 -13.57 -12.45
C ALA A 209 -12.99 -12.99 -12.05
N ILE A 210 -13.29 -11.81 -12.57
CA ILE A 210 -14.53 -11.08 -12.26
C ILE A 210 -15.51 -11.33 -13.42
N PRO A 211 -16.70 -11.91 -13.15
CA PRO A 211 -17.66 -12.19 -14.21
C PRO A 211 -18.24 -10.88 -14.77
N VAL A 212 -18.12 -10.69 -16.08
CA VAL A 212 -18.69 -9.53 -16.78
C VAL A 212 -20.21 -9.69 -16.95
N PRO A 213 -21.01 -8.65 -16.66
CA PRO A 213 -22.46 -8.71 -16.81
C PRO A 213 -22.86 -8.83 -18.29
N GLU A 214 -23.64 -9.86 -18.63
CA GLU A 214 -24.19 -10.01 -19.98
C GLU A 214 -25.25 -8.93 -20.27
N PRO A 215 -25.29 -8.39 -21.50
CA PRO A 215 -26.34 -7.47 -21.91
C PRO A 215 -27.71 -8.17 -21.87
N PRO A 216 -28.78 -7.47 -21.46
CA PRO A 216 -30.09 -8.08 -21.31
C PRO A 216 -30.59 -8.58 -22.66
N ARG A 217 -31.03 -9.85 -22.70
CA ARG A 217 -31.61 -10.43 -23.92
C ARG A 217 -32.84 -9.64 -24.38
N ASP A 218 -32.87 -9.31 -25.66
CA ASP A 218 -33.93 -8.56 -26.30
C ASP A 218 -35.26 -9.35 -26.31
N HIS A 219 -36.19 -8.98 -25.43
CA HIS A 219 -37.56 -9.52 -25.45
C HIS A 219 -38.42 -8.66 -26.37
N ARG A 220 -38.46 -9.03 -27.65
CA ARG A 220 -39.29 -8.34 -28.66
C ARG A 220 -40.76 -8.69 -28.47
N ALA A 221 -41.62 -7.67 -28.54
CA ALA A 221 -43.06 -7.90 -28.61
C ALA A 221 -43.40 -8.63 -29.93
N PRO A 222 -44.45 -9.46 -29.97
CA PRO A 222 -44.90 -10.06 -31.22
C PRO A 222 -45.18 -8.95 -32.24
N PRO A 223 -44.67 -9.09 -33.48
CA PRO A 223 -44.77 -8.03 -34.47
C PRO A 223 -46.23 -7.79 -34.86
N LEU A 224 -46.58 -6.52 -35.11
CA LEU A 224 -47.92 -6.12 -35.56
C LEU A 224 -48.30 -6.77 -36.91
N THR A 225 -47.32 -7.25 -37.68
CA THR A 225 -47.54 -7.99 -38.93
C THR A 225 -48.35 -9.28 -38.71
N GLY A 226 -48.25 -9.91 -37.54
CA GLY A 226 -49.11 -11.04 -37.18
C GLY A 226 -50.60 -10.66 -37.09
N LEU A 227 -50.90 -9.43 -36.67
CA LEU A 227 -52.26 -8.89 -36.68
C LEU A 227 -52.75 -8.53 -38.08
N VAL A 228 -51.84 -8.19 -39.01
CA VAL A 228 -52.20 -7.94 -40.42
C VAL A 228 -52.71 -9.23 -41.07
N GLY A 229 -52.03 -10.36 -40.86
CA GLY A 229 -52.48 -11.66 -41.37
C GLY A 229 -53.84 -12.09 -40.81
N ALA A 230 -54.05 -11.88 -39.51
CA ALA A 230 -55.35 -12.09 -38.87
C ALA A 230 -56.43 -11.15 -39.43
N GLY A 231 -56.09 -9.88 -39.65
CA GLY A 231 -57.00 -8.89 -40.23
C GLY A 231 -57.42 -9.24 -41.67
N VAL A 232 -56.50 -9.74 -42.48
CA VAL A 232 -56.79 -10.23 -43.84
C VAL A 232 -57.72 -11.45 -43.79
N ALA A 233 -57.49 -12.40 -42.87
CA ALA A 233 -58.36 -13.55 -42.70
C ALA A 233 -59.79 -13.16 -42.24
N VAL A 234 -59.89 -12.21 -41.31
CA VAL A 234 -61.17 -11.65 -40.82
C VAL A 234 -61.90 -10.92 -41.94
N ALA A 235 -61.20 -10.10 -42.73
CA ALA A 235 -61.77 -9.39 -43.87
C ALA A 235 -62.25 -10.37 -44.96
N GLY A 236 -61.48 -11.41 -45.27
CA GLY A 236 -61.86 -12.46 -46.21
C GLY A 236 -63.09 -13.27 -45.74
N ALA A 237 -63.15 -13.63 -44.46
CA ALA A 237 -64.30 -14.31 -43.87
C ALA A 237 -65.56 -13.41 -43.84
N GLY A 238 -65.41 -12.12 -43.55
CA GLY A 238 -66.50 -11.13 -43.62
C GLY A 238 -67.02 -10.92 -45.05
N LEU A 239 -66.12 -10.85 -46.04
CA LEU A 239 -66.49 -10.78 -47.46
C LEU A 239 -67.27 -12.03 -47.88
N MET A 240 -66.83 -13.22 -47.48
CA MET A 240 -67.55 -14.47 -47.76
C MET A 240 -68.91 -14.53 -47.08
N ALA A 241 -69.02 -14.03 -45.84
CA ALA A 241 -70.31 -13.92 -45.15
C ALA A 241 -71.31 -13.03 -45.91
N ALA A 242 -70.83 -11.91 -46.48
CA ALA A 242 -71.64 -10.98 -47.26
C ALA A 242 -72.07 -11.57 -48.61
N VAL A 243 -71.20 -12.33 -49.27
CA VAL A 243 -71.46 -12.94 -50.59
C VAL A 243 -72.37 -14.17 -50.48
N LEU A 244 -72.16 -15.04 -49.49
CA LEU A 244 -72.95 -16.28 -49.33
C LEU A 244 -74.23 -16.10 -48.49
N GLY A 245 -74.40 -14.95 -47.82
CA GLY A 245 -75.56 -14.68 -46.94
C GLY A 245 -75.61 -15.53 -45.67
N GLN A 246 -74.53 -16.22 -45.31
CA GLN A 246 -74.48 -17.14 -44.18
C GLN A 246 -73.87 -16.48 -42.93
N VAL A 247 -74.70 -16.25 -41.92
CA VAL A 247 -74.36 -15.55 -40.67
C VAL A 247 -73.26 -16.25 -39.86
N MET A 248 -73.10 -17.57 -40.02
CA MET A 248 -72.06 -18.35 -39.33
C MET A 248 -70.63 -17.90 -39.65
N PHE A 249 -70.36 -17.43 -40.88
CA PHE A 249 -69.03 -16.96 -41.26
C PHE A 249 -68.65 -15.66 -40.54
N ALA A 250 -69.63 -14.79 -40.25
CA ALA A 250 -69.40 -13.57 -39.47
C ALA A 250 -69.03 -13.89 -38.01
N PHE A 251 -69.64 -14.92 -37.42
CA PHE A 251 -69.26 -15.38 -36.07
C PHE A 251 -67.82 -15.92 -36.03
N PHE A 252 -67.41 -16.71 -37.02
CA PHE A 252 -66.02 -17.19 -37.08
C PHE A 252 -65.01 -16.05 -37.25
N ALA A 253 -65.34 -15.05 -38.08
CA ALA A 253 -64.51 -13.86 -38.24
C ALA A 253 -64.35 -13.09 -36.91
N ALA A 254 -65.44 -12.91 -36.16
CA ALA A 254 -65.42 -12.24 -34.87
C ALA A 254 -64.58 -13.03 -33.83
N ILE A 255 -64.77 -14.34 -33.73
CA ILE A 255 -64.02 -15.20 -32.80
C ILE A 255 -62.52 -15.18 -33.16
N GLY A 256 -62.16 -15.27 -34.45
CA GLY A 256 -60.78 -15.21 -34.90
C GLY A 256 -60.10 -13.86 -34.62
N ALA A 257 -60.83 -12.75 -34.77
CA ALA A 257 -60.34 -11.42 -34.42
C ALA A 257 -60.05 -11.29 -32.92
N VAL A 258 -60.99 -11.75 -32.08
CA VAL A 258 -60.84 -11.74 -30.61
C VAL A 258 -59.69 -12.63 -30.16
N ALA A 259 -59.57 -13.84 -30.72
CA ALA A 259 -58.47 -14.75 -30.42
C ALA A 259 -57.11 -14.14 -30.78
N SER A 260 -56.99 -13.52 -31.96
CA SER A 260 -55.74 -12.90 -32.42
C SER A 260 -55.33 -11.69 -31.55
N LEU A 261 -56.30 -10.85 -31.18
CA LEU A 261 -56.08 -9.73 -30.25
C LEU A 261 -55.67 -10.23 -28.85
N ALA A 262 -56.29 -11.31 -28.37
CA ALA A 262 -55.94 -11.92 -27.09
C ALA A 262 -54.51 -12.49 -27.11
N THR A 263 -54.13 -13.24 -28.17
CA THR A 263 -52.77 -13.77 -28.34
C THR A 263 -51.74 -12.65 -28.40
N TRP A 264 -52.01 -11.59 -29.16
CA TRP A 264 -51.12 -10.43 -29.21
C TRP A 264 -51.01 -9.71 -27.86
N GLY A 265 -52.13 -9.48 -27.17
CA GLY A 265 -52.17 -8.84 -25.85
C GLY A 265 -51.37 -9.62 -24.80
N VAL A 266 -51.53 -10.95 -24.76
CA VAL A 266 -50.76 -11.83 -23.87
C VAL A 266 -49.26 -11.76 -24.21
N GLY A 267 -48.89 -11.80 -25.49
CA GLY A 267 -47.50 -11.67 -25.92
C GLY A 267 -46.88 -10.30 -25.61
N ALA A 268 -47.63 -9.21 -25.79
CA ALA A 268 -47.18 -7.86 -25.49
C ALA A 268 -46.98 -7.63 -23.99
N ILE A 269 -47.90 -8.13 -23.14
CA ILE A 269 -47.78 -8.10 -21.69
C ILE A 269 -46.58 -8.95 -21.23
N GLY A 270 -46.43 -10.15 -21.81
CA GLY A 270 -45.30 -11.03 -21.57
C GLY A 270 -43.96 -10.36 -21.88
N ALA A 271 -43.83 -9.77 -23.07
CA ALA A 271 -42.62 -9.03 -23.48
C ALA A 271 -42.35 -7.82 -22.56
N ARG A 272 -43.38 -7.06 -22.16
CA ARG A 272 -43.21 -5.93 -21.23
C ARG A 272 -42.74 -6.37 -19.85
N ARG A 273 -43.33 -7.43 -19.29
CA ARG A 273 -42.89 -8.00 -18.00
C ARG A 273 -41.49 -8.61 -18.10
N GLY A 274 -41.19 -9.31 -19.19
CA GLY A 274 -39.88 -9.87 -19.50
C GLY A 274 -38.80 -8.79 -19.54
N ARG A 275 -39.02 -7.71 -20.29
CA ARG A 275 -38.10 -6.55 -20.33
C ARG A 275 -37.86 -5.92 -18.96
N ARG A 276 -38.91 -5.74 -18.15
CA ARG A 276 -38.76 -5.18 -16.79
C ARG A 276 -37.93 -6.10 -15.88
N ARG A 277 -38.15 -7.41 -15.95
CA ARG A 277 -37.38 -8.39 -15.17
C ARG A 277 -35.93 -8.45 -15.64
N ALA A 278 -35.69 -8.51 -16.95
CA ALA A 278 -34.36 -8.50 -17.54
C ALA A 278 -33.57 -7.24 -17.17
N ALA A 279 -34.22 -6.06 -17.22
CA ALA A 279 -33.61 -4.80 -16.80
C ALA A 279 -33.31 -4.73 -15.30
N SER A 280 -34.12 -5.39 -14.45
CA SER A 280 -33.81 -5.48 -13.02
C SER A 280 -32.61 -6.39 -12.77
N LEU A 281 -32.63 -7.60 -13.35
CA LEU A 281 -31.53 -8.56 -13.20
C LEU A 281 -30.21 -8.01 -13.73
N HIS A 282 -30.25 -7.27 -14.84
CA HIS A 282 -29.07 -6.64 -15.40
C HIS A 282 -28.52 -5.53 -14.49
N ARG A 283 -29.38 -4.69 -13.88
CA ARG A 283 -28.95 -3.72 -12.86
C ARG A 283 -28.31 -4.41 -11.66
N ASP A 284 -28.93 -5.47 -11.15
CA ASP A 284 -28.39 -6.25 -10.03
C ASP A 284 -27.05 -6.93 -10.40
N GLN A 285 -26.83 -7.26 -11.67
CA GLN A 285 -25.55 -7.78 -12.17
C GLN A 285 -24.49 -6.68 -12.26
N LEU A 286 -24.85 -5.49 -12.74
CA LEU A 286 -23.96 -4.31 -12.79
C LEU A 286 -23.50 -3.90 -11.39
N ASP A 287 -24.41 -3.79 -10.43
CA ASP A 287 -24.08 -3.43 -9.05
C ASP A 287 -23.10 -4.44 -8.44
N ARG A 288 -23.33 -5.74 -8.66
CA ARG A 288 -22.42 -6.81 -8.20
C ARG A 288 -21.06 -6.75 -8.89
N PHE A 289 -21.04 -6.43 -10.18
CA PHE A 289 -19.80 -6.27 -10.94
C PHE A 289 -18.96 -5.11 -10.38
N ILE A 290 -19.56 -3.94 -10.13
CA ILE A 290 -18.86 -2.77 -9.57
C ILE A 290 -18.28 -3.10 -8.18
N VAL A 291 -19.08 -3.73 -7.31
CA VAL A 291 -18.61 -4.14 -5.98
C VAL A 291 -17.45 -5.13 -6.08
N ALA A 292 -17.52 -6.10 -6.99
CA ALA A 292 -16.46 -7.07 -7.22
C ALA A 292 -15.18 -6.40 -7.77
N LEU A 293 -15.33 -5.42 -8.67
CA LEU A 293 -14.24 -4.63 -9.23
C LEU A 293 -13.51 -3.83 -8.15
N HIS A 294 -14.24 -3.11 -7.29
CA HIS A 294 -13.65 -2.37 -6.17
C HIS A 294 -12.97 -3.29 -5.15
N ALA A 295 -13.56 -4.45 -4.86
CA ALA A 295 -12.95 -5.45 -3.98
C ALA A 295 -11.64 -6.01 -4.58
N ALA A 296 -11.61 -6.26 -5.89
CA ALA A 296 -10.42 -6.71 -6.59
C ALA A 296 -9.33 -5.64 -6.62
N HIS A 297 -9.69 -4.38 -6.87
CA HIS A 297 -8.77 -3.24 -6.78
C HIS A 297 -8.13 -3.12 -5.39
N ALA A 298 -8.94 -3.12 -4.32
CA ALA A 298 -8.43 -3.07 -2.95
C ALA A 298 -7.52 -4.27 -2.62
N ARG A 299 -7.85 -5.47 -3.15
CA ARG A 299 -7.01 -6.64 -2.98
C ARG A 299 -5.69 -6.51 -3.73
N ALA A 300 -5.71 -6.03 -4.97
CA ALA A 300 -4.52 -5.77 -5.77
C ALA A 300 -3.61 -4.75 -5.09
N GLU A 301 -4.18 -3.68 -4.52
CA GLU A 301 -3.44 -2.70 -3.75
C GLU A 301 -2.76 -3.33 -2.52
N LEU A 302 -3.48 -4.15 -1.76
CA LEU A 302 -2.91 -4.88 -0.61
C LEU A 302 -1.79 -5.84 -1.04
N CYS A 303 -1.98 -6.59 -2.13
CA CYS A 303 -0.95 -7.45 -2.72
C CYS A 303 0.29 -6.64 -3.11
N HIS A 304 0.08 -5.49 -3.77
CA HIS A 304 1.14 -4.61 -4.23
C HIS A 304 1.93 -4.04 -3.05
N ARG A 305 1.25 -3.49 -2.03
CA ARG A 305 1.91 -2.95 -0.82
C ARG A 305 2.64 -4.04 -0.03
N ALA A 306 2.08 -5.24 0.07
CA ALA A 306 2.74 -6.37 0.73
C ALA A 306 4.01 -6.82 -0.02
N THR A 307 3.95 -6.82 -1.36
CA THR A 307 5.05 -7.26 -2.23
C THR A 307 6.12 -6.19 -2.35
N HIS A 308 5.74 -4.95 -2.63
CA HIS A 308 6.61 -3.81 -2.91
C HIS A 308 6.63 -2.82 -1.75
N ARG A 309 7.23 -3.26 -0.64
CA ARG A 309 7.40 -2.42 0.54
C ARG A 309 8.29 -1.22 0.20
N PRO A 310 7.81 0.02 0.37
CA PRO A 310 8.67 1.19 0.33
C PRO A 310 9.64 1.18 1.51
N ILE A 311 10.74 1.94 1.40
CA ILE A 311 11.76 2.02 2.45
C ILE A 311 11.18 2.49 3.80
N VAL A 312 10.13 3.32 3.79
CA VAL A 312 9.35 3.68 4.99
C VAL A 312 8.91 2.44 5.76
N ASP A 313 8.18 1.55 5.11
CA ASP A 313 7.55 0.41 5.77
C ASP A 313 8.64 -0.52 6.31
N ILE A 314 9.76 -0.62 5.59
CA ILE A 314 10.93 -1.36 6.06
C ILE A 314 11.45 -0.71 7.34
N VAL A 315 11.82 0.57 7.32
CA VAL A 315 12.38 1.34 8.46
C VAL A 315 11.44 1.31 9.69
N VAL A 316 10.13 1.44 9.49
CA VAL A 316 9.13 1.29 10.55
C VAL A 316 9.14 -0.14 11.11
N THR A 317 9.18 -1.15 10.24
CA THR A 317 9.26 -2.58 10.66
C THR A 317 10.60 -2.90 11.33
N MET A 318 11.69 -2.18 11.03
CA MET A 318 13.03 -2.44 11.58
C MET A 318 13.17 -2.16 13.08
N ASP A 319 12.27 -1.38 13.65
CA ASP A 319 12.38 -0.93 15.04
C ASP A 319 11.39 -1.62 15.99
N ILE A 320 10.44 -2.34 15.42
CA ILE A 320 9.56 -3.23 16.18
C ILE A 320 10.32 -4.57 16.33
N ALA A 321 10.10 -5.31 17.42
CA ALA A 321 10.64 -6.66 17.65
C ALA A 321 10.35 -7.70 16.52
N GLU A 322 9.66 -7.28 15.46
CA GLU A 322 9.47 -7.99 14.19
C GLU A 322 10.66 -7.89 13.23
N TRP A 323 11.64 -6.99 13.46
CA TRP A 323 12.84 -6.82 12.62
C TRP A 323 13.54 -8.14 12.34
N GLU A 324 13.75 -8.95 13.37
CA GLU A 324 14.42 -10.24 13.18
C GLU A 324 13.61 -11.09 12.19
N ARG A 325 12.27 -11.07 12.22
CA ARG A 325 11.41 -12.03 11.52
C ARG A 325 11.39 -11.88 10.00
N ARG A 326 11.63 -10.68 9.48
CA ARG A 326 11.28 -10.31 8.10
C ARG A 326 12.45 -9.87 7.24
N VAL A 327 13.58 -9.53 7.85
CA VAL A 327 14.78 -9.21 7.10
C VAL A 327 15.25 -10.47 6.39
N TRP A 328 15.65 -10.32 5.12
CA TRP A 328 16.07 -11.44 4.27
C TRP A 328 14.95 -12.44 3.92
N GLU A 329 13.66 -12.10 4.08
CA GLU A 329 12.53 -12.97 3.75
C GLU A 329 12.44 -13.30 2.24
N ARG A 330 12.78 -12.32 1.39
CA ARG A 330 12.69 -12.44 -0.08
C ARG A 330 13.68 -13.46 -0.63
N ARG A 331 13.22 -14.26 -1.60
CA ARG A 331 14.00 -15.26 -2.33
C ARG A 331 14.49 -14.66 -3.66
N ALA A 332 15.58 -15.21 -4.18
CA ALA A 332 16.43 -14.56 -5.20
C ALA A 332 15.94 -14.71 -6.64
N ASP A 333 14.72 -15.24 -6.85
CA ASP A 333 14.15 -15.51 -8.17
C ASP A 333 13.73 -14.22 -8.90
N GLN A 334 13.36 -13.16 -8.19
CA GLN A 334 13.18 -11.81 -8.75
C GLN A 334 13.60 -10.72 -7.76
N LEU A 335 14.63 -9.94 -8.13
CA LEU A 335 15.06 -8.77 -7.38
C LEU A 335 14.34 -7.52 -7.92
N ASN A 336 13.36 -7.06 -7.16
CA ASN A 336 12.61 -5.85 -7.49
C ASN A 336 12.94 -4.77 -6.46
N VAL A 337 13.38 -3.62 -6.94
CA VAL A 337 13.67 -2.43 -6.13
C VAL A 337 12.52 -1.46 -6.30
N THR A 338 12.17 -0.72 -5.25
CA THR A 338 11.13 0.29 -5.30
C THR A 338 11.77 1.67 -5.50
N LEU A 339 11.32 2.42 -6.51
CA LEU A 339 11.73 3.80 -6.74
C LEU A 339 10.58 4.74 -6.39
N GLY A 340 10.65 5.34 -5.20
CA GLY A 340 9.67 6.31 -4.74
C GLY A 340 8.23 5.77 -4.73
N GLN A 341 7.28 6.68 -4.89
CA GLN A 341 5.86 6.38 -5.02
C GLN A 341 5.26 7.06 -6.23
N GLY A 342 4.22 6.44 -6.79
CA GLY A 342 3.55 6.95 -7.97
C GLY A 342 2.32 6.11 -8.29
N THR A 343 1.92 6.17 -9.57
CA THR A 343 0.81 5.38 -10.08
C THR A 343 1.36 4.16 -10.82
N VAL A 344 0.93 2.98 -10.42
CA VAL A 344 1.24 1.72 -11.11
C VAL A 344 -0.05 1.18 -11.70
N ARG A 345 0.01 0.74 -12.96
CA ARG A 345 -1.09 -0.01 -13.55
C ARG A 345 -0.96 -1.50 -13.22
N TRP A 346 -2.03 -2.07 -12.70
CA TRP A 346 -2.20 -3.52 -12.65
C TRP A 346 -3.18 -3.95 -13.75
N THR A 347 -3.32 -5.26 -13.96
CA THR A 347 -4.26 -5.79 -14.95
C THR A 347 -5.29 -6.63 -14.24
N GLU A 348 -6.53 -6.20 -14.35
CA GLU A 348 -7.71 -6.88 -13.85
C GLU A 348 -7.84 -8.24 -14.51
N PRO A 349 -8.32 -9.26 -13.79
CA PRO A 349 -8.59 -10.57 -14.36
C PRO A 349 -9.94 -10.56 -15.11
N ILE A 350 -10.07 -9.68 -16.11
CA ILE A 350 -11.18 -9.61 -17.05
C ILE A 350 -10.63 -10.03 -18.42
N GLY A 351 -11.29 -10.96 -19.12
CA GLY A 351 -10.82 -11.40 -20.44
C GLY A 351 -10.93 -10.28 -21.49
N ASP A 352 -10.00 -10.23 -22.44
CA ASP A 352 -9.98 -9.20 -23.50
C ASP A 352 -11.29 -9.13 -24.30
N GLU A 353 -11.88 -10.29 -24.61
CA GLU A 353 -13.18 -10.37 -25.31
C GLU A 353 -14.34 -9.83 -24.46
N GLU A 354 -14.31 -10.09 -23.16
CA GLU A 354 -15.35 -9.63 -22.22
C GLU A 354 -15.23 -8.11 -22.02
N ARG A 355 -14.00 -7.59 -21.99
CA ARG A 355 -13.72 -6.16 -21.89
C ARG A 355 -14.22 -5.39 -23.10
N ALA A 356 -14.09 -5.94 -24.31
CA ALA A 356 -14.60 -5.32 -25.53
C ALA A 356 -16.13 -5.16 -25.54
N GLY A 357 -16.85 -5.98 -24.76
CA GLY A 357 -18.31 -5.93 -24.63
C GLY A 357 -18.84 -4.96 -23.58
N LEU A 358 -17.97 -4.28 -22.82
CA LEU A 358 -18.37 -3.35 -21.77
C LEU A 358 -18.90 -2.03 -22.35
N ASP A 359 -19.88 -1.46 -21.64
CA ASP A 359 -20.35 -0.10 -21.86
C ASP A 359 -19.21 0.90 -21.60
N PRO A 360 -19.06 1.98 -22.40
CA PRO A 360 -18.13 3.09 -22.14
C PRO A 360 -18.00 3.52 -20.67
N ASP A 361 -19.10 3.65 -19.95
CA ASP A 361 -19.06 4.09 -18.54
C ASP A 361 -18.36 3.06 -17.63
N LEU A 362 -18.57 1.76 -17.90
CA LEU A 362 -17.89 0.67 -17.20
C LEU A 362 -16.41 0.58 -17.59
N LEU A 363 -16.07 0.86 -18.84
CA LEU A 363 -14.67 0.91 -19.29
C LEU A 363 -13.88 2.00 -18.56
N VAL A 364 -14.49 3.16 -18.31
CA VAL A 364 -13.88 4.23 -17.51
C VAL A 364 -13.65 3.79 -16.07
N GLU A 365 -14.64 3.12 -15.45
CA GLU A 365 -14.49 2.63 -14.08
C GLU A 365 -13.44 1.52 -13.95
N VAL A 366 -13.35 0.63 -14.94
CA VAL A 366 -12.26 -0.35 -15.05
C VAL A 366 -10.93 0.38 -15.18
N ASP A 367 -10.75 1.32 -16.13
CA ASP A 367 -9.49 2.07 -16.31
C ASP A 367 -9.02 2.79 -15.04
N ARG A 368 -9.98 3.26 -14.23
CA ARG A 368 -9.72 3.87 -12.92
C ARG A 368 -9.26 2.83 -11.90
N CYS A 369 -9.93 1.67 -11.84
CA CYS A 369 -9.55 0.58 -10.95
C CYS A 369 -8.20 -0.03 -11.32
N GLU A 370 -7.76 0.02 -12.58
CA GLU A 370 -6.45 -0.51 -12.98
C GLU A 370 -5.29 0.33 -12.40
N GLN A 371 -5.57 1.53 -11.92
CA GLN A 371 -4.56 2.48 -11.46
C GLN A 371 -4.44 2.42 -9.94
N LEU A 372 -3.36 1.80 -9.47
CA LEU A 372 -2.95 1.89 -8.07
C LEU A 372 -2.22 3.21 -7.87
N THR A 373 -2.83 4.16 -7.18
CA THR A 373 -2.24 5.49 -6.92
C THR A 373 -1.55 5.54 -5.57
N ASP A 374 -0.47 6.32 -5.45
CA ASP A 374 0.30 6.49 -4.21
C ASP A 374 0.83 5.16 -3.64
N VAL A 375 1.35 4.33 -4.54
CA VAL A 375 2.01 3.06 -4.21
C VAL A 375 3.46 3.08 -4.62
N ALA A 376 4.28 2.22 -4.01
CA ALA A 376 5.69 2.08 -4.38
C ALA A 376 5.82 1.65 -5.85
N VAL A 377 6.68 2.33 -6.63
CA VAL A 377 6.88 1.97 -8.04
C VAL A 377 7.98 0.93 -8.15
N PRO A 378 7.69 -0.33 -8.50
CA PRO A 378 8.72 -1.35 -8.60
C PRO A 378 9.49 -1.23 -9.93
N ILE A 379 10.78 -1.51 -9.86
CA ILE A 379 11.64 -1.72 -11.02
C ILE A 379 12.33 -3.07 -10.88
N ASP A 380 12.16 -3.88 -11.91
CA ASP A 380 12.82 -5.17 -12.01
C ASP A 380 14.30 -4.96 -12.35
N LEU A 381 15.17 -5.43 -11.47
CA LEU A 381 16.62 -5.40 -11.63
C LEU A 381 17.15 -6.84 -11.69
N PRO A 382 16.93 -7.56 -12.82
CA PRO A 382 17.53 -8.86 -13.01
C PRO A 382 19.06 -8.75 -13.01
N ALA A 383 19.72 -9.86 -12.67
CA ALA A 383 21.17 -9.92 -12.63
C ALA A 383 21.80 -9.43 -13.95
N GLY A 384 22.73 -8.49 -13.85
CA GLY A 384 23.45 -7.92 -15.00
C GLY A 384 22.76 -6.72 -15.67
N ARG A 385 21.57 -6.29 -15.22
CA ARG A 385 20.94 -5.06 -15.72
C ARG A 385 21.63 -3.82 -15.14
N VAL A 386 21.87 -2.82 -15.99
CA VAL A 386 22.44 -1.53 -15.60
C VAL A 386 21.33 -0.49 -15.56
N LEU A 387 21.23 0.26 -14.46
CA LEU A 387 20.34 1.40 -14.30
C LEU A 387 21.18 2.69 -14.32
N GLY A 388 20.90 3.58 -15.28
CA GLY A 388 21.49 4.90 -15.33
C GLY A 388 20.57 5.92 -14.66
N VAL A 389 21.07 6.64 -13.66
CA VAL A 389 20.36 7.76 -13.02
C VAL A 389 20.98 9.07 -13.52
N HIS A 390 20.15 9.99 -14.01
CA HIS A 390 20.58 11.30 -14.48
C HIS A 390 19.84 12.40 -13.72
N GLY A 391 20.51 13.53 -13.48
CA GLY A 391 19.96 14.66 -12.75
C GLY A 391 21.02 15.35 -11.90
N ASP A 392 20.58 16.27 -11.05
CA ASP A 392 21.44 16.91 -10.06
C ASP A 392 22.02 15.86 -9.10
N LEU A 393 23.26 16.09 -8.65
CA LEU A 393 24.02 15.10 -7.88
C LEU A 393 23.34 14.71 -6.57
N ASP A 394 22.77 15.67 -5.83
CA ASP A 394 22.17 15.41 -4.53
C ASP A 394 20.89 14.57 -4.63
N PRO A 395 19.89 14.92 -5.48
CA PRO A 395 18.73 14.05 -5.71
C PRO A 395 19.09 12.69 -6.31
N ALA A 396 20.04 12.63 -7.24
CA ALA A 396 20.46 11.37 -7.86
C ALA A 396 21.13 10.44 -6.84
N THR A 397 21.98 10.99 -5.97
CA THR A 397 22.64 10.22 -4.90
C THR A 397 21.63 9.77 -3.85
N ALA A 398 20.66 10.62 -3.50
CA ALA A 398 19.58 10.26 -2.58
C ALA A 398 18.68 9.13 -3.13
N LEU A 399 18.44 9.10 -4.44
CA LEU A 399 17.67 8.03 -5.09
C LEU A 399 18.40 6.67 -5.07
N VAL A 400 19.72 6.67 -5.13
CA VAL A 400 20.55 5.45 -5.21
C VAL A 400 20.83 4.84 -3.83
N ARG A 401 20.77 5.65 -2.77
CA ARG A 401 20.89 5.18 -1.37
C ARG A 401 19.61 4.47 -0.93
#